data_AF-A0A2E3YNM5-F1
#
_entry.id   AF-A0A2E3YNM5-F1
#
_cell.length_a   1.000
_cell.length_b   1.000
_cell.length_c   1.000
_cell.angle_alpha   90.00
_cell.angle_beta   90.00
_cell.angle_gamma   90.00
#
_symmetry.space_group_name_H-M   'P 1'
#
loop_
_entity.id
_entity.type
_entity.pdbx_description
1 polymer ?
#
loop_
_entity_poly.entity_id
_entity_poly.type
_entity_poly.pdbx_seq_one_letter_code
_entity_poly.pdbx_strand_id
1 'polypeptide(L)'
;MGISIASLLVLIIILLIFLLPLILGSVFLGWQQKIRVKHKESMVEGSCFIGYSWTYFFFGFFVPIFRGEILIGALHLIFSIVTFGVFQLVMPFLYNKQYSIRLLTNSWELNDSEENNTLARVKIGISI
;
A
#
# COMPACT_ATOMS: atom_id res chain seq x y z
N MET A 1 24.40 -29.86 -12.30
CA MET A 1 25.31 -28.84 -11.74
C MET A 1 24.67 -28.31 -10.47
N GLY A 2 25.21 -28.61 -9.29
CA GLY A 2 24.61 -28.18 -8.01
C GLY A 2 24.87 -26.70 -7.73
N ILE A 3 23.96 -26.03 -7.04
CA ILE A 3 24.16 -24.66 -6.54
C ILE A 3 25.25 -24.74 -5.47
N SER A 4 26.32 -23.97 -5.62
CA SER A 4 27.37 -23.90 -4.59
C SER A 4 26.84 -23.22 -3.32
N ILE A 5 27.41 -23.55 -2.15
CA ILE A 5 27.03 -22.91 -0.88
C ILE A 5 27.19 -21.38 -0.99
N ALA A 6 28.25 -20.90 -1.64
CA ALA A 6 28.47 -19.46 -1.86
C ALA A 6 27.34 -18.83 -2.70
N SER A 7 26.91 -19.50 -3.77
CA SER A 7 25.79 -19.04 -4.61
C SER A 7 24.47 -19.02 -3.84
N LEU A 8 24.24 -20.02 -2.98
CA LEU A 8 23.07 -20.07 -2.10
C LEU A 8 23.07 -18.90 -1.10
N LEU A 9 24.21 -18.61 -0.47
CA LEU A 9 24.34 -17.49 0.49
C LEU A 9 24.09 -16.13 -0.18
N VAL A 10 24.60 -15.92 -1.39
CA VAL A 10 24.35 -14.68 -2.16
C VAL A 10 22.86 -14.51 -2.44
N LEU A 11 22.17 -15.57 -2.86
CA LEU A 11 20.73 -15.51 -3.11
C LEU A 11 19.93 -15.17 -1.84
N ILE A 12 20.31 -15.77 -0.70
CA ILE A 12 19.69 -15.47 0.60
C ILE A 12 19.89 -14.00 0.96
N ILE A 13 21.10 -13.45 0.78
CA ILE A 13 21.38 -12.04 1.08
C ILE A 13 20.54 -11.12 0.19
N ILE A 14 20.45 -11.38 -1.11
CA ILE A 14 19.62 -10.59 -2.04
C ILE A 14 18.15 -10.64 -1.62
N LEU A 15 17.65 -11.82 -1.26
CA LEU A 15 16.27 -11.98 -0.79
C LEU A 15 16.03 -11.19 0.50
N LEU A 16 16.95 -11.23 1.46
CA LEU A 16 16.83 -10.48 2.72
C LEU A 16 16.84 -8.97 2.48
N ILE A 17 17.72 -8.48 1.59
CA ILE A 17 17.75 -7.07 1.20
C ILE A 17 16.44 -6.67 0.53
N PHE A 18 15.92 -7.50 -0.37
CA PHE A 18 14.65 -7.25 -1.05
C PHE A 18 13.48 -7.22 -0.07
N LEU A 19 13.43 -8.11 0.92
CA LEU A 19 12.36 -8.17 1.93
C LEU A 19 12.51 -7.12 3.04
N LEU A 20 13.65 -6.45 3.15
CA LEU A 20 13.90 -5.48 4.21
C LEU A 20 12.87 -4.32 4.23
N PRO A 21 12.48 -3.69 3.10
CA PRO A 21 11.44 -2.67 3.10
C PRO A 21 10.08 -3.18 3.60
N LEU A 22 9.73 -4.44 3.29
CA LEU A 22 8.50 -5.07 3.78
C LEU A 22 8.52 -5.24 5.30
N ILE A 23 9.64 -5.70 5.85
CA ILE A 23 9.81 -5.87 7.30
C ILE A 23 9.78 -4.51 7.99
N LEU A 24 10.63 -3.56 7.57
CA LEU A 24 10.70 -2.23 8.17
C LEU A 24 9.36 -1.50 8.07
N GLY A 25 8.75 -1.51 6.88
CA GLY A 25 7.45 -0.90 6.66
C GLY A 25 6.36 -1.45 7.58
N SER A 26 6.30 -2.78 7.72
CA SER A 26 5.33 -3.44 8.60
C SER A 26 5.57 -3.12 10.07
N VAL A 27 6.84 -3.00 10.51
CA VAL A 27 7.18 -2.62 11.89
C VAL A 27 6.79 -1.17 12.18
N PHE A 28 7.08 -0.23 11.29
CA PHE A 28 6.84 1.20 11.54
C PHE A 28 5.40 1.66 11.30
N LEU A 29 4.72 1.11 10.30
CA LEU A 29 3.36 1.54 9.91
C LEU A 29 2.27 0.54 10.33
N GLY A 30 2.68 -0.64 10.78
CA GLY A 30 1.80 -1.79 10.98
C GLY A 30 1.47 -2.50 9.66
N TRP A 31 0.93 -3.70 9.78
CA TRP A 31 0.44 -4.47 8.64
C TRP A 31 -0.73 -3.76 7.93
N GLN A 32 -0.93 -4.06 6.64
CA GLN A 32 -2.06 -3.53 5.87
C GLN A 32 -3.37 -3.99 6.49
N GLN A 33 -4.23 -3.04 6.86
CA GLN A 33 -5.59 -3.31 7.33
C GLN A 33 -6.61 -2.66 6.40
N LYS A 34 -7.68 -3.41 6.11
CA LYS A 34 -8.83 -2.94 5.32
C LYS A 34 -9.83 -2.28 6.27
N ILE A 35 -10.32 -1.10 5.91
CA ILE A 35 -11.31 -0.35 6.67
C ILE A 35 -12.53 -0.13 5.79
N ARG A 36 -13.73 -0.47 6.29
CA ARG A 36 -14.98 -0.25 5.55
C ARG A 36 -15.26 1.25 5.40
N VAL A 37 -15.68 1.63 4.19
CA VAL A 37 -16.17 2.97 3.88
C VAL A 37 -17.52 2.88 3.19
N LYS A 38 -18.29 3.96 3.24
CA LYS A 38 -19.55 4.12 2.49
C LYS A 38 -19.52 5.39 1.65
N HIS A 39 -20.06 5.35 0.45
CA HIS A 39 -20.27 6.55 -0.35
C HIS A 39 -21.50 7.30 0.15
N LYS A 40 -21.39 8.62 0.34
CA LYS A 40 -22.43 9.44 1.01
C LYS A 40 -23.77 9.44 0.29
N GLU A 41 -23.77 9.45 -1.05
CA GLU A 41 -24.98 9.62 -1.86
C GLU A 41 -25.59 8.30 -2.30
N SER A 42 -24.75 7.40 -2.81
CA SER A 42 -25.19 6.13 -3.39
C SER A 42 -25.32 5.00 -2.37
N MET A 43 -24.85 5.21 -1.14
CA MET A 43 -24.80 4.20 -0.08
C MET A 43 -23.98 2.94 -0.44
N VAL A 44 -23.20 3.00 -1.52
CA VAL A 44 -22.32 1.90 -1.94
C VAL A 44 -21.23 1.70 -0.90
N GLU A 45 -21.03 0.44 -0.50
CA GLU A 45 -19.95 0.06 0.38
C GLU A 45 -18.63 -0.10 -0.39
N GLY A 46 -17.54 0.24 0.27
CA GLY A 46 -16.20 0.13 -0.28
C GLY A 46 -15.18 -0.10 0.83
N SER A 47 -13.91 0.08 0.49
CA SER A 47 -12.85 -0.04 1.48
C SER A 47 -11.67 0.87 1.21
N CYS A 48 -11.17 1.49 2.27
CA CYS A 48 -9.88 2.13 2.29
C CYS A 48 -8.86 1.25 3.05
N PHE A 49 -7.60 1.65 3.08
CA PHE A 49 -6.52 0.86 3.69
C PHE A 49 -5.60 1.72 4.55
N ILE A 50 -5.12 1.13 5.65
CA ILE A 50 -4.12 1.74 6.54
C ILE A 50 -2.92 0.81 6.73
N GLY A 51 -1.81 1.36 7.23
CA GLY A 51 -0.55 0.65 7.42
C GLY A 51 0.25 0.47 6.13
N TYR A 52 1.34 -0.29 6.21
CA TYR A 52 2.23 -0.54 5.08
C TYR A 52 1.53 -1.33 3.98
N SER A 53 1.69 -0.91 2.72
CA SER A 53 1.05 -1.59 1.59
C SER A 53 1.87 -2.77 1.09
N TRP A 54 1.79 -3.91 1.77
CA TRP A 54 2.40 -5.15 1.29
C TRP A 54 1.86 -5.54 -0.10
N THR A 55 0.60 -5.24 -0.40
CA THR A 55 0.05 -5.47 -1.75
C THR A 55 0.78 -4.65 -2.80
N TYR A 56 1.07 -3.37 -2.50
CA TYR A 56 1.84 -2.55 -3.45
C TYR A 56 3.28 -3.06 -3.56
N PHE A 57 3.89 -3.52 -2.46
CA PHE A 57 5.25 -4.03 -2.48
C PHE A 57 5.43 -5.21 -3.47
N PHE A 58 4.47 -6.12 -3.56
CA PHE A 58 4.55 -7.26 -4.48
C PHE A 58 3.97 -7.00 -5.87
N PHE A 59 2.96 -6.14 -6.01
CA PHE A 59 2.22 -5.95 -7.27
C PHE A 59 2.38 -4.56 -7.89
N GLY A 60 3.08 -3.64 -7.23
CA GLY A 60 3.41 -2.31 -7.75
C GLY A 60 2.21 -1.53 -8.28
N PHE A 61 2.37 -0.96 -9.47
CA PHE A 61 1.37 -0.13 -10.13
C PHE A 61 0.06 -0.86 -10.50
N PHE A 62 0.00 -2.19 -10.44
CA PHE A 62 -1.26 -2.91 -10.64
C PHE A 62 -2.25 -2.67 -9.49
N VAL A 63 -1.75 -2.39 -8.27
CA VAL A 63 -2.62 -2.16 -7.11
C VAL A 63 -3.57 -0.98 -7.30
N PRO A 64 -3.12 0.24 -7.65
CA PRO A 64 -4.04 1.33 -7.95
C PRO A 64 -5.02 1.02 -9.07
N ILE A 65 -4.61 0.29 -10.12
CA ILE A 65 -5.52 -0.10 -11.21
C ILE A 65 -6.65 -0.99 -10.69
N PHE A 66 -6.34 -2.04 -9.91
CA PHE A 66 -7.35 -2.92 -9.33
C PHE A 66 -8.20 -2.25 -8.25
N ARG A 67 -7.75 -1.12 -7.70
CA ARG A 67 -8.53 -0.28 -6.78
C ARG A 67 -9.34 0.82 -7.48
N GLY A 68 -9.38 0.82 -8.81
CA GLY A 68 -10.15 1.77 -9.61
C GLY A 68 -9.43 3.08 -9.96
N GLU A 69 -8.14 3.21 -9.63
CA GLU A 69 -7.33 4.42 -9.87
C GLU A 69 -6.44 4.26 -11.12
N ILE A 70 -7.05 4.06 -12.29
CA ILE A 70 -6.34 3.73 -13.53
C ILE A 70 -5.26 4.78 -13.88
N LEU A 71 -5.59 6.07 -13.80
CA LEU A 71 -4.64 7.16 -14.10
C LEU A 71 -3.45 7.16 -13.13
N ILE A 72 -3.70 6.88 -11.85
CA ILE A 72 -2.65 6.83 -10.82
C ILE A 72 -1.76 5.60 -11.05
N GLY A 73 -2.34 4.46 -11.44
CA GLY A 73 -1.58 3.29 -11.86
C GLY A 73 -0.68 3.56 -13.07
N ALA A 74 -1.19 4.24 -14.09
CA ALA A 74 -0.39 4.63 -15.26
C ALA A 74 0.78 5.57 -14.85
N LEU A 75 0.52 6.55 -13.98
CA LEU A 75 1.56 7.44 -13.46
C LEU A 75 2.62 6.67 -12.66
N HIS A 76 2.19 5.74 -11.81
CA HIS A 76 3.10 4.89 -11.04
C HIS A 76 3.96 3.98 -11.92
N LEU A 77 3.42 3.48 -13.04
CA LEU A 77 4.19 2.73 -14.03
C LEU A 77 5.28 3.62 -14.65
N ILE A 78 4.92 4.82 -15.10
CA ILE A 78 5.88 5.78 -15.68
C ILE A 78 7.00 6.08 -14.68
N PHE A 79 6.67 6.41 -13.43
CA PHE A 79 7.68 6.66 -12.41
C PHE A 79 8.51 5.42 -12.07
N SER A 80 7.91 4.23 -12.07
CA SER A 80 8.67 2.98 -11.89
C SER A 80 9.71 2.79 -12.99
N ILE A 81 9.38 3.10 -14.25
CA ILE A 81 10.32 2.99 -15.38
C ILE A 81 11.42 4.06 -15.26
N VAL A 82 11.05 5.33 -15.07
CA VAL A 82 12.00 6.46 -15.00
C VAL A 82 12.96 6.35 -13.81
N THR A 83 12.52 5.74 -12.71
CA THR A 83 13.35 5.55 -11.50
C THR A 83 14.02 4.17 -11.44
N PHE A 84 13.97 3.38 -12.53
CA PHE A 84 14.53 2.02 -12.56
C PHE A 84 14.05 1.12 -11.41
N GLY A 85 12.76 1.23 -11.06
CA GLY A 85 12.11 0.41 -10.04
C GLY A 85 12.18 0.97 -8.61
N VAL A 86 12.99 2.00 -8.33
CA VAL A 86 13.11 2.59 -6.99
C VAL A 86 11.76 3.11 -6.48
N PHE A 87 10.95 3.70 -7.36
CA PHE A 87 9.60 4.15 -7.01
C PHE A 87 8.72 3.02 -6.45
N GLN A 88 8.89 1.77 -6.92
CA GLN A 88 8.13 0.63 -6.39
C GLN A 88 8.52 0.25 -4.96
N LEU A 89 9.76 0.55 -4.53
CA LEU A 89 10.21 0.27 -3.17
C LEU A 89 9.71 1.33 -2.17
N VAL A 90 9.52 2.57 -2.64
CA VAL A 90 9.08 3.70 -1.80
C VAL A 90 7.55 3.73 -1.65
N MET A 91 6.82 3.49 -2.73
CA MET A 91 5.36 3.63 -2.71
C MET A 91 4.59 2.74 -1.72
N PRO A 92 5.03 1.53 -1.33
CA PRO A 92 4.38 0.75 -0.28
C PRO A 92 4.20 1.49 1.05
N PHE A 93 5.11 2.42 1.37
CA PHE A 93 5.05 3.25 2.58
C PHE A 93 3.99 4.35 2.49
N LEU A 94 3.60 4.75 1.27
CA LEU A 94 2.77 5.93 1.02
C LEU A 94 1.38 5.57 0.48
N TYR A 95 1.29 4.51 -0.31
CA TYR A 95 0.17 4.27 -1.20
C TYR A 95 -1.16 4.09 -0.45
N ASN A 96 -1.20 3.27 0.61
CA ASN A 96 -2.43 3.09 1.39
C ASN A 96 -2.96 4.41 1.96
N LYS A 97 -2.08 5.24 2.53
CA LYS A 97 -2.47 6.55 3.06
C LYS A 97 -2.99 7.47 1.95
N GLN A 98 -2.28 7.57 0.84
CA GLN A 98 -2.68 8.43 -0.28
C GLN A 98 -4.00 7.97 -0.91
N TYR A 99 -4.19 6.66 -1.11
CA TYR A 99 -5.44 6.08 -1.59
C TYR A 99 -6.61 6.41 -0.66
N SER A 100 -6.44 6.19 0.63
CA SER A 100 -7.47 6.44 1.63
C SER A 100 -7.83 7.91 1.73
N ILE A 101 -6.85 8.82 1.67
CA ILE A 101 -7.11 10.27 1.61
C ILE A 101 -7.97 10.60 0.38
N ARG A 102 -7.58 10.14 -0.80
CA ARG A 102 -8.34 10.42 -2.04
C ARG A 102 -9.77 9.91 -1.98
N LEU A 103 -10.01 8.72 -1.41
CA LEU A 103 -11.38 8.26 -1.19
C LEU A 103 -12.16 9.19 -0.26
N LEU A 104 -11.59 9.52 0.90
CA LEU A 104 -12.25 10.31 1.94
C LEU A 104 -12.46 11.78 1.53
N THR A 105 -11.70 12.29 0.56
CA THR A 105 -11.95 13.59 -0.07
C THR A 105 -12.94 13.54 -1.23
N ASN A 106 -13.32 12.35 -1.71
CA ASN A 106 -14.22 12.14 -2.85
C ASN A 106 -15.55 11.50 -2.41
N SER A 107 -16.21 12.10 -1.41
CA SER A 107 -17.56 11.69 -0.97
C SER A 107 -17.66 10.28 -0.35
N TRP A 108 -16.56 9.71 0.13
CA TRP A 108 -16.57 8.51 0.97
C TRP A 108 -16.40 8.85 2.45
N GLU A 109 -17.00 8.07 3.33
CA GLU A 109 -16.87 8.19 4.79
C GLU A 109 -16.51 6.84 5.42
N LEU A 110 -15.82 6.88 6.55
CA LEU A 110 -15.54 5.68 7.36
C LEU A 110 -16.86 5.05 7.84
N ASN A 111 -16.97 3.73 7.74
CA ASN A 111 -18.18 2.97 8.08
C ASN A 111 -17.83 1.58 8.68
N ASP A 112 -16.75 1.52 9.46
CA ASP A 112 -16.34 0.32 10.19
C ASP A 112 -16.70 0.45 11.69
N SER A 113 -16.21 -0.45 12.54
CA SER A 113 -16.31 -0.31 13.99
C SER A 113 -15.66 1.00 14.46
N GLU A 114 -16.11 1.56 15.59
CA GLU A 114 -15.56 2.83 16.10
C GLU A 114 -14.05 2.73 16.38
N GLU A 115 -13.59 1.58 16.85
CA GLU A 115 -12.17 1.27 17.04
C GLU A 115 -11.39 1.38 15.72
N ASN A 116 -11.87 0.71 14.66
CA ASN A 116 -11.24 0.74 13.34
C ASN A 116 -11.28 2.14 12.72
N ASN A 117 -12.38 2.85 12.87
CA ASN A 117 -12.53 4.22 12.37
C ASN A 117 -11.55 5.16 13.08
N THR A 118 -11.45 5.07 14.41
CA THR A 118 -10.49 5.84 15.21
C THR A 118 -9.05 5.53 14.80
N LEU A 119 -8.71 4.25 14.65
CA LEU A 119 -7.39 3.83 14.17
C LEU A 119 -7.10 4.39 12.77
N ALA A 120 -8.08 4.38 11.87
CA ALA A 120 -7.95 4.92 10.53
C ALA A 120 -7.71 6.43 10.55
N ARG A 121 -8.45 7.19 11.36
CA ARG A 121 -8.25 8.64 11.53
C ARG A 121 -6.83 8.96 11.97
N VAL A 122 -6.31 8.23 12.96
CA VAL A 122 -4.94 8.41 13.48
C VAL A 122 -3.90 8.08 12.40
N LYS A 123 -3.98 6.92 11.75
CA LYS A 123 -2.96 6.49 10.77
C LYS A 123 -2.99 7.31 9.48
N ILE A 124 -4.17 7.75 9.04
CA ILE A 124 -4.33 8.58 7.84
C ILE A 124 -3.98 10.04 8.16
N GLY A 125 -4.24 10.49 9.39
CA GLY A 125 -4.02 11.87 9.83
C GLY A 125 -5.17 12.79 9.45
N ILE A 126 -6.41 12.35 9.65
CA ILE A 126 -7.62 13.15 9.44
C ILE A 126 -8.33 13.39 10.78
N SER A 127 -8.93 14.57 10.93
CA SER A 127 -9.54 15.03 12.19
C SER A 127 -11.07 14.94 12.22
N ILE A 128 -11.70 14.25 11.27
CA ILE A 128 -13.17 14.22 11.13
C ILE A 128 -13.80 13.35 12.21
#